data_AF-A0A8S4GAE2-F1
#
_entry.id   AF-A0A8S4GAE2-F1
#
_cell.length_a   1.000
_cell.length_b   1.000
_cell.length_c   1.000
_cell.angle_alpha   90.00
_cell.angle_beta   90.00
_cell.angle_gamma   90.00
#
_symmetry.space_group_name_H-M   'P 1'
#
loop_
_entity.id
_entity.type
_entity.pdbx_description
1 polymer ?
#
loop_
_entity_poly.entity_id
_entity_poly.type
_entity_poly.pdbx_seq_one_letter_code
_entity_poly.pdbx_strand_id
1 'polypeptide(L)' 'MGLKLRSWDSGHLTVGHASALVGSTARLRCRLDAALCGAMHSVKWYKSERRVYVYSAARDAAVDRPEGDMMDR' A
#
# COMPACT_ATOMS: atom_id res chain seq x y z
N MET A 1 -9.47 9.42 -14.78
CA MET A 1 -9.17 9.75 -13.36
C MET A 1 -8.22 8.69 -12.81
N GLY A 2 -6.96 9.04 -12.56
CA GLY A 2 -5.95 8.12 -12.02
C GLY A 2 -5.88 8.22 -10.50
N LEU A 3 -5.92 7.10 -9.79
CA LEU A 3 -5.58 7.09 -8.37
C LEU A 3 -4.06 7.26 -8.23
N LYS A 4 -3.64 8.42 -7.72
CA LYS A 4 -2.25 8.62 -7.30
C LYS A 4 -2.11 8.07 -5.89
N LEU A 5 -1.63 6.83 -5.79
CA LEU A 5 -1.28 6.23 -4.51
C LEU A 5 0.14 6.67 -4.14
N ARG A 6 0.26 7.33 -3.00
CA ARG A 6 1.55 7.70 -2.39
C ARG A 6 1.77 6.76 -1.21
N SER A 7 2.90 6.05 -1.18
CA SER A 7 3.34 5.36 0.03
C SER A 7 4.31 6.29 0.75
N TRP A 8 4.03 6.60 2.02
CA TRP A 8 4.93 7.33 2.88
C TRP A 8 5.36 6.41 4.01
N ASP A 9 6.62 6.01 4.01
CA ASP A 9 7.28 5.42 5.17
C ASP A 9 8.76 5.80 5.13
N SER A 10 9.33 6.02 6.31
CA SER A 10 10.68 6.55 6.56
C SER A 10 11.84 5.64 6.14
N GLY A 11 11.67 4.82 5.11
CA GLY A 11 12.69 3.96 4.53
C GLY A 11 12.33 3.62 3.08
N HIS A 12 13.20 4.04 2.15
CA HIS A 12 13.31 3.71 0.72
C HIS A 12 12.25 2.73 0.13
N LEU A 13 11.02 3.20 -0.03
CA LEU A 13 9.96 2.51 -0.76
C LEU A 13 9.77 3.15 -2.13
N THR A 14 10.07 2.41 -3.20
CA THR A 14 9.82 2.88 -4.58
C THR A 14 8.55 2.24 -5.13
N VAL A 15 7.52 3.06 -5.32
CA VAL A 15 6.29 2.68 -6.04
C VAL A 15 6.35 3.31 -7.41
N GLY A 16 6.37 2.47 -8.45
CA GLY A 16 6.31 2.93 -9.84
C GLY A 16 4.93 3.50 -10.18
N HIS A 17 4.86 4.38 -11.18
CA HIS A 17 3.58 4.81 -11.74
C HIS A 17 2.79 3.60 -12.25
N ALA A 18 1.50 3.51 -11.88
CA ALA A 18 0.59 2.50 -12.38
C ALA A 18 -0.71 3.13 -12.89
N SER A 19 -1.23 2.61 -13.98
CA SER A 19 -2.52 2.97 -14.55
C SER A 19 -3.27 1.71 -14.97
N ALA A 20 -4.60 1.76 -14.91
CA ALA A 20 -5.49 0.70 -15.35
C ALA A 20 -6.79 1.30 -15.90
N LEU A 21 -7.52 0.53 -16.70
CA LEU A 21 -8.86 0.88 -17.18
C LEU A 21 -9.85 0.98 -16.01
N VAL A 22 -10.84 1.86 -16.13
CA VAL A 22 -11.91 1.99 -15.14
C VAL A 22 -12.69 0.68 -15.05
N GLY A 23 -12.96 0.21 -13.83
CA GLY A 23 -13.61 -1.08 -13.57
C GLY A 23 -12.66 -2.29 -13.64
N SER A 24 -11.40 -2.10 -14.06
CA SER A 24 -10.38 -3.16 -14.05
C SER A 24 -9.50 -3.08 -12.81
N THR A 25 -8.90 -4.21 -12.42
CA THR A 25 -7.95 -4.28 -11.30
C THR A 25 -6.63 -3.60 -11.65
N ALA A 26 -6.24 -2.58 -10.87
CA ALA A 26 -4.90 -2.00 -10.93
C ALA A 26 -3.93 -2.77 -10.02
N ARG A 27 -2.72 -3.07 -10.52
CA ARG A 27 -1.66 -3.72 -9.72
C ARG A 27 -0.54 -2.74 -9.45
N LEU A 28 -0.28 -2.48 -8.17
CA LEU A 28 0.81 -1.64 -7.71
C LEU A 28 1.96 -2.52 -7.22
N ARG A 29 3.10 -2.46 -7.90
CA ARG A 29 4.31 -3.14 -7.43
C ARG A 29 5.02 -2.25 -6.43
N CYS A 30 5.22 -2.79 -5.25
CA CYS A 30 6.03 -2.22 -4.19
C CYS A 30 7.34 -3.01 -4.14
N ARG A 31 8.48 -2.34 -4.31
CA ARG A 31 9.79 -2.96 -4.09
C ARG A 31 10.26 -2.59 -2.69
N LEU A 32 10.43 -3.61 -1.86
CA LEU A 32 10.99 -3.53 -0.53
C LEU A 32 12.42 -4.04 -0.59
N ASP A 33 13.36 -3.23 -0.12
CA ASP A 33 14.74 -3.67 0.10
C ASP A 33 14.93 -3.96 1.59
N ALA A 34 14.94 -5.25 1.94
CA ALA A 34 15.07 -5.69 3.32
C ALA A 34 16.43 -5.30 3.95
N ALA A 35 17.47 -5.11 3.14
CA ALA A 35 18.78 -4.67 3.64
C ALA A 35 18.73 -3.21 4.12
N LEU A 36 17.86 -2.39 3.53
CA LEU A 36 17.67 -0.98 3.89
C LEU A 36 16.56 -0.78 4.93
N CYS A 37 15.47 -1.54 4.82
CA CYS A 37 14.26 -1.35 5.61
C CYS A 37 14.17 -2.23 6.86
N GLY A 38 15.06 -3.23 7.00
CA GLY A 38 14.98 -4.22 8.07
C GLY A 38 13.79 -5.16 7.92
N ALA A 39 13.31 -5.71 9.04
CA ALA A 39 12.17 -6.62 9.04
C ALA A 39 10.88 -5.88 8.66
N MET A 40 10.14 -6.42 7.67
CA MET A 40 8.87 -5.85 7.23
C MET A 40 7.83 -5.91 8.35
N HIS A 41 7.40 -4.74 8.84
CA HIS A 41 6.39 -4.64 9.88
C HIS A 41 4.97 -4.49 9.30
N SER A 42 4.77 -3.51 8.42
CA SER A 42 3.47 -3.27 7.76
C SER A 42 3.61 -2.54 6.43
N VAL A 43 2.66 -2.74 5.52
CA VAL A 43 2.45 -1.93 4.32
C VAL A 43 1.13 -1.17 4.47
N LYS A 44 1.15 0.13 4.18
CA LYS A 44 -0.04 0.99 4.24
C LYS A 44 -0.22 1.69 2.89
N TRP A 45 -1.44 1.64 2.37
CA TRP A 45 -1.79 2.30 1.12
C TRP A 45 -2.61 3.54 1.39
N TYR A 46 -2.26 4.63 0.71
CA TYR A 46 -2.97 5.89 0.80
C TYR A 46 -3.46 6.35 -0.57
N LYS A 47 -4.69 6.86 -0.60
CA LYS A 47 -5.22 7.64 -1.72
C LYS A 47 -5.15 9.10 -1.33
N SER A 48 -4.24 9.85 -1.96
CA SER A 48 -3.87 11.19 -1.49
C SER A 48 -3.41 11.12 -0.02
N GLU A 49 -4.06 11.83 0.90
CA GLU A 49 -3.72 11.85 2.33
C GLU A 49 -4.54 10.86 3.18
N ARG A 50 -5.42 10.06 2.57
CA ARG A 50 -6.30 9.14 3.29
C ARG A 50 -5.80 7.70 3.17
N ARG A 51 -5.64 7.01 4.29
CA ARG A 51 -5.30 5.59 4.30
C ARG A 51 -6.50 4.77 3.82
N VAL A 52 -6.26 3.84 2.91
CA VAL A 52 -7.30 3.02 2.27
C VAL A 52 -7.08 1.51 2.42
N TYR A 53 -5.89 1.09 2.83
CA TYR A 53 -5.60 -0.32 3.11
C TYR A 53 -4.42 -0.44 4.06
N VAL A 54 -4.45 -1.46 4.92
CA VAL A 54 -3.31 -1.81 5.76
C VAL A 54 -3.10 -3.32 5.76
N TYR A 55 -1.84 -3.69 5.54
CA TYR A 55 -1.34 -5.05 5.65
C TYR A 55 -0.22 -5.08 6.69
N SER A 56 -0.23 -6.04 7.60
CA SER A 56 0.80 -6.29 8.60
C SER A 56 1.03 -7.79 8.69
N ALA A 57 2.28 -8.19 8.50
CA ALA A 57 2.70 -9.58 8.63
C ALA A 57 3.15 -9.92 10.06
N ALA A 58 2.82 -9.07 11.04
CA ALA A 58 3.13 -9.31 12.44
C ALA A 58 2.53 -10.63 12.92
N ARG A 59 3.33 -11.45 13.63
CA ARG A 59 2.96 -12.82 14.05
C ARG A 59 1.88 -12.85 15.12
N ASP A 60 1.81 -11.80 15.93
CA ASP A 60 0.93 -11.60 17.07
C ASP A 60 -0.35 -10.83 16.70
N ALA A 61 -0.32 -10.02 15.65
CA ALA A 61 -1.46 -9.26 15.16
C ALA A 61 -1.37 -9.05 13.64
N ALA A 62 -1.64 -10.12 12.89
CA ALA A 62 -1.76 -10.01 11.44
C ALA A 62 -2.94 -9.09 11.11
N VAL A 63 -2.67 -8.04 10.34
CA VAL A 63 -3.69 -7.10 9.88
C VAL A 63 -3.76 -7.23 8.38
N ASP A 64 -4.92 -7.59 7.84
CA ASP A 64 -5.16 -7.59 6.41
C ASP A 64 -6.57 -7.06 6.18
N ARG A 65 -6.69 -5.74 6.04
CA ARG A 65 -8.01 -5.11 5.95
C ARG A 65 -8.01 -3.84 5.10
N PRO A 66 -9.10 -3.61 4.36
CA PRO A 66 -9.37 -2.30 3.78
C PRO A 66 -9.62 -1.26 4.87
N GLU A 67 -9.44 0.01 4.52
CA GLU A 67 -9.79 1.16 5.36
C GLU A 67 -10.43 2.28 4.53
N GLY A 68 -11.16 3.18 5.20
CA GLY A 68 -11.77 4.35 4.58
C GLY A 68 -12.62 4.00 3.35
N ASP A 69 -12.38 4.71 2.25
CA ASP A 69 -13.13 4.58 0.99
C ASP A 69 -13.05 3.19 0.31
N MET A 70 -12.25 2.25 0.84
CA MET A 70 -12.16 0.86 0.32
C MET A 70 -12.90 -0.15 1.21
N MET A 71 -13.52 0.26 2.32
CA MET A 71 -14.29 -0.65 3.18
C MET A 71 -15.50 -1.27 2.48
N ASP A 72 -16.08 -0.58 1.50
CA ASP A 72 -17.31 -0.98 0.81
C ASP A 72 -17.04 -1.67 -0.56
N ARG A 73 -15.87 -2.29 -0.75
CA ARG A 73 -15.43 -2.86 -2.04
C ARG A 73 -15.08 -4.34 -2.01
#